data_AF-A0A1Q3TL70-F1
#
_entry.id   AF-A0A1Q3TL70-F1
#
_cell.length_a   1.000
_cell.length_b   1.000
_cell.length_c   1.000
_cell.angle_alpha   90.00
_cell.angle_beta   90.00
_cell.angle_gamma   90.00
#
_symmetry.space_group_name_H-M   'P 1'
#
loop_
_entity.id
_entity.type
_entity.pdbx_description
1 polymer ?
#
loop_
_entity_poly.entity_id
_entity_poly.type
_entity_poly.pdbx_seq_one_letter_code
_entity_poly.pdbx_strand_id
1 'polypeptide(L)'
;MSLTNQLKNQHLLWRAGFGPAVEQLEDLRQFTPKQFYKALVKASEKKPVYMNVADNYLKGLVMGVGEVGRMEKLKELTPEQRKTIQRKNREGVRNLNLTWLKEMINSGAQLREKMAFFWHGHFACRNLNVFYQQELIDVIRQNALGNFGILLKEVSHSAAMLNFLNNQQNRKGHPNENFAREVMELFTIGRGHYSENDIKEAARAFTGWSSNLQGDFIFRKGQHDDGIKTVLGRTGKLDGDAVLNILLEEKQTARFICTKIYRFFVNDQPDQERIEWLADRFYKSEYEISALMEDIFTSDWFFDEKNIGTHIKSPVELLAGIQRMLLMTLENDESMLILQRILGQMLFYPPNVAGWAGGKTWIDSSTLMMRMRIPQLFNDEDEMNVRPKDDDDQMMGMRDEGNPAAVARRPKAQKLGGARGTRPINANIEWAGYINYFSKTQREALVNAMAGILLQTNTAVSADIIRQYSDENNREAFIRSATIQIMSTPEYQLC
;
A
#
# COMPACT_ATOMS: atom_id res chain seq x y z
N MET A 1 -33.73 -8.71 2.41
CA MET A 1 -34.09 -8.17 1.07
C MET A 1 -32.94 -8.45 0.12
N SER A 2 -33.17 -8.69 -1.17
CA SER A 2 -32.04 -8.86 -2.11
C SER A 2 -31.24 -7.55 -2.21
N LEU A 3 -29.93 -7.61 -1.97
CA LEU A 3 -29.02 -6.47 -2.12
C LEU A 3 -29.12 -5.88 -3.53
N THR A 4 -29.19 -4.55 -3.62
CA THR A 4 -29.26 -3.83 -4.90
C THR A 4 -27.93 -3.90 -5.64
N ASN A 5 -27.96 -3.80 -6.98
CA ASN A 5 -26.72 -3.72 -7.77
C ASN A 5 -25.85 -2.53 -7.35
N GLN A 6 -26.47 -1.40 -6.96
CA GLN A 6 -25.76 -0.23 -6.48
C GLN A 6 -24.85 -0.59 -5.29
N LEU A 7 -25.41 -1.18 -4.24
CA LEU A 7 -24.65 -1.51 -3.03
C LEU A 7 -23.55 -2.54 -3.31
N LYS A 8 -23.85 -3.56 -4.13
CA LYS A 8 -22.86 -4.56 -4.55
C LYS A 8 -21.71 -3.92 -5.34
N ASN A 9 -22.00 -3.03 -6.27
CA ASN A 9 -20.99 -2.36 -7.09
C ASN A 9 -20.16 -1.36 -6.26
N GLN A 10 -20.77 -0.66 -5.30
CA GLN A 10 -20.03 0.19 -4.36
C GLN A 10 -19.07 -0.65 -3.53
N HIS A 11 -19.55 -1.74 -2.93
CA HIS A 11 -18.71 -2.66 -2.17
C HIS A 11 -17.55 -3.17 -3.03
N LEU A 12 -17.84 -3.65 -4.24
CA LEU A 12 -16.82 -4.08 -5.19
C LEU A 12 -15.79 -2.99 -5.49
N LEU A 13 -16.19 -1.74 -5.75
CA LEU A 13 -15.25 -0.65 -6.07
C LEU A 13 -14.39 -0.22 -4.87
N TRP A 14 -14.87 -0.40 -3.65
CA TRP A 14 -14.06 -0.17 -2.45
C TRP A 14 -13.07 -1.30 -2.18
N ARG A 15 -13.43 -2.55 -2.51
CA ARG A 15 -12.54 -3.70 -2.30
C ARG A 15 -11.56 -3.90 -3.45
N ALA A 16 -12.01 -3.79 -4.69
CA ALA A 16 -11.22 -3.88 -5.90
C ALA A 16 -10.64 -2.53 -6.38
N GLY A 17 -10.73 -1.47 -5.57
CA GLY A 17 -10.28 -0.13 -5.90
C GLY A 17 -10.22 0.79 -4.68
N PHE A 18 -10.18 2.09 -4.90
CA PHE A 18 -10.21 3.10 -3.84
C PHE A 18 -11.60 3.76 -3.72
N GLY A 19 -12.65 3.03 -4.08
CA GLY A 19 -14.03 3.52 -4.07
C GLY A 19 -14.51 4.07 -5.43
N PRO A 20 -15.81 4.35 -5.55
CA PRO A 20 -16.39 4.89 -6.77
C PRO A 20 -15.92 6.31 -7.04
N ALA A 21 -15.62 6.61 -8.31
CA ALA A 21 -15.43 7.98 -8.77
C ALA A 21 -16.78 8.63 -9.11
N VAL A 22 -16.84 9.97 -9.06
CA VAL A 22 -18.08 10.73 -9.32
C VAL A 22 -18.70 10.40 -10.68
N GLU A 23 -17.88 10.14 -11.70
CA GLU A 23 -18.33 9.83 -13.06
C GLU A 23 -18.98 8.44 -13.16
N GLN A 24 -18.71 7.55 -12.20
CA GLN A 24 -19.19 6.17 -12.20
C GLN A 24 -20.53 6.02 -11.46
N LEU A 25 -21.06 7.09 -10.85
CA LEU A 25 -22.24 7.01 -9.99
C LEU A 25 -23.51 6.58 -10.72
N GLU A 26 -23.66 6.93 -11.99
CA GLU A 26 -24.81 6.50 -12.82
C GLU A 26 -24.72 5.01 -13.17
N ASP A 27 -23.51 4.53 -13.43
CA ASP A 27 -23.24 3.15 -13.84
C ASP A 27 -23.54 2.16 -12.71
N LEU A 28 -23.37 2.56 -11.44
CA LEU A 28 -23.55 1.70 -10.26
C LEU A 28 -24.89 0.95 -10.25
N ARG A 29 -25.96 1.55 -10.77
CA ARG A 29 -27.28 0.93 -10.83
C ARG A 29 -27.50 0.11 -12.10
N GLN A 30 -26.84 0.48 -13.18
CA GLN A 30 -27.11 -0.03 -14.52
C GLN A 30 -26.49 -1.39 -14.78
N PHE A 31 -25.26 -1.61 -14.28
CA PHE A 31 -24.52 -2.84 -14.55
C PHE A 31 -24.55 -3.83 -13.39
N THR A 32 -24.39 -5.10 -13.73
CA THR A 32 -24.20 -6.17 -12.75
C THR A 32 -22.76 -6.15 -12.19
N PRO A 33 -22.52 -6.67 -10.97
CA PRO A 33 -21.17 -6.74 -10.39
C PRO A 33 -20.16 -7.46 -11.27
N LYS A 34 -20.57 -8.52 -11.97
CA LYS A 34 -19.70 -9.26 -12.90
C LYS A 34 -19.28 -8.41 -14.11
N GLN A 35 -20.16 -7.55 -14.63
CA GLN A 35 -19.83 -6.63 -15.72
C GLN A 35 -18.86 -5.55 -15.25
N PHE A 36 -19.10 -4.98 -14.06
CA PHE A 36 -18.18 -4.02 -13.45
C PHE A 36 -16.80 -4.61 -13.21
N TYR A 37 -16.72 -5.81 -12.64
CA TYR A 37 -15.44 -6.49 -12.42
C TYR A 37 -14.67 -6.68 -13.74
N LYS A 38 -15.35 -7.12 -14.80
CA LYS A 38 -14.73 -7.24 -16.14
C LYS A 38 -14.20 -5.90 -16.67
N ALA A 39 -14.93 -4.80 -16.44
CA ALA A 39 -14.47 -3.47 -16.82
C ALA A 39 -13.20 -3.06 -16.03
N LEU A 40 -13.13 -3.38 -14.74
CA LEU A 40 -11.95 -3.12 -13.90
C LEU A 40 -10.73 -3.93 -14.36
N VAL A 41 -10.92 -5.21 -14.68
CA VAL A 41 -9.87 -6.07 -15.24
C VAL A 41 -9.35 -5.46 -16.54
N LYS A 42 -10.24 -5.14 -17.48
CA LYS A 42 -9.87 -4.54 -18.77
C LYS A 42 -9.13 -3.21 -18.62
N ALA A 43 -9.57 -2.35 -17.71
CA ALA A 43 -8.88 -1.09 -17.42
C ALA A 43 -7.48 -1.30 -16.82
N SER A 44 -7.26 -2.43 -16.17
CA SER A 44 -6.02 -2.80 -15.48
C SER A 44 -5.06 -3.66 -16.31
N GLU A 45 -5.46 -4.13 -17.49
CA GLU A 45 -4.66 -4.98 -18.39
C GLU A 45 -3.41 -4.27 -18.94
N LYS A 46 -3.49 -2.96 -19.15
CA LYS A 46 -2.35 -2.20 -19.71
C LYS A 46 -1.20 -2.21 -18.72
N LYS A 47 0.05 -2.30 -19.22
CA LYS A 47 1.22 -2.15 -18.36
C LYS A 47 1.21 -0.77 -17.68
N PRO A 48 1.52 -0.69 -16.37
CA PRO A 48 1.63 0.58 -15.69
C PRO A 48 2.76 1.42 -16.29
N VAL A 49 2.60 2.74 -16.22
CA VAL A 49 3.67 3.67 -16.57
C VAL A 49 4.68 3.72 -15.41
N TYR A 50 5.96 3.64 -15.76
CA TYR A 50 7.07 3.74 -14.82
C TYR A 50 7.10 5.11 -14.12
N MET A 51 7.13 5.12 -12.79
CA MET A 51 7.14 6.35 -11.99
C MET A 51 8.56 6.88 -11.82
N ASN A 52 8.99 7.75 -12.73
CA ASN A 52 10.34 8.29 -12.71
C ASN A 52 10.44 9.65 -11.99
N VAL A 53 10.44 9.62 -10.66
CA VAL A 53 10.48 10.85 -9.82
C VAL A 53 11.89 11.27 -9.39
N ALA A 54 12.91 10.47 -9.70
CA ALA A 54 14.28 10.79 -9.34
C ALA A 54 14.76 12.08 -10.02
N ASP A 55 15.39 12.94 -9.22
CA ASP A 55 15.92 14.24 -9.66
C ASP A 55 17.04 14.08 -10.71
N ASN A 56 17.13 15.03 -11.66
CA ASN A 56 18.10 14.98 -12.76
C ASN A 56 19.56 15.00 -12.28
N TYR A 57 19.86 15.64 -11.15
CA TYR A 57 21.20 15.58 -10.54
C TYR A 57 21.51 14.17 -10.05
N LEU A 58 20.55 13.51 -9.40
CA LEU A 58 20.71 12.13 -8.98
C LEU A 58 20.88 11.21 -10.20
N LYS A 59 20.06 11.38 -11.25
CA LYS A 59 20.19 10.64 -12.50
C LYS A 59 21.56 10.85 -13.15
N GLY A 60 22.05 12.09 -13.21
CA GLY A 60 23.39 12.41 -13.74
C GLY A 60 24.51 11.75 -12.94
N LEU A 61 24.38 11.67 -11.61
CA LEU A 61 25.34 10.96 -10.75
C LEU A 61 25.27 9.43 -10.93
N VAL A 62 24.08 8.88 -11.18
CA VAL A 62 23.89 7.44 -11.39
C VAL A 62 24.35 7.01 -12.80
N MET A 63 23.98 7.78 -13.82
CA MET A 63 24.22 7.47 -15.24
C MET A 63 25.59 7.95 -15.74
N GLY A 64 26.11 9.07 -15.23
CA GLY A 64 27.37 9.68 -15.68
C GLY A 64 28.63 9.11 -15.06
N VAL A 65 28.51 8.11 -14.17
CA VAL A 65 29.64 7.46 -13.50
C VAL A 65 29.59 5.98 -13.82
N GLY A 66 30.46 5.53 -14.74
CA GLY A 66 30.64 4.10 -15.03
C GLY A 66 30.99 3.29 -13.77
N GLU A 67 30.72 1.98 -13.78
CA GLU A 67 30.76 1.11 -12.59
C GLU A 67 32.08 1.17 -11.81
N VAL A 68 33.22 1.30 -12.50
CA VAL A 68 34.56 1.27 -11.89
C VAL A 68 34.92 2.60 -11.21
N GLY A 69 34.49 3.75 -11.74
CA GLY A 69 34.81 5.07 -11.19
C GLY A 69 33.88 5.53 -10.05
N ARG A 70 32.83 4.75 -9.74
CA ARG A 70 31.76 5.13 -8.83
C ARG A 70 32.11 4.89 -7.36
N MET A 71 32.79 3.79 -7.05
CA MET A 71 33.24 3.49 -5.68
C MET A 71 34.37 4.40 -5.21
N GLU A 72 35.24 4.85 -6.11
CA GLU A 72 36.28 5.86 -5.82
C GLU A 72 35.67 7.25 -5.63
N LYS A 73 34.81 7.72 -6.55
CA LYS A 73 34.14 9.02 -6.39
C LYS A 73 33.18 9.09 -5.20
N LEU A 74 32.45 8.01 -4.85
CA LEU A 74 31.59 7.98 -3.65
C LEU A 74 32.41 8.07 -2.34
N LYS A 75 33.63 7.50 -2.34
CA LYS A 75 34.59 7.65 -1.24
C LYS A 75 35.16 9.06 -1.16
N GLU A 76 35.33 9.74 -2.29
CA GLU A 76 35.79 11.13 -2.41
C GLU A 76 34.70 12.20 -2.18
N LEU A 77 33.42 11.82 -2.08
CA LEU A 77 32.34 12.77 -1.82
C LEU A 77 32.54 13.50 -0.48
N THR A 78 32.44 14.82 -0.52
CA THR A 78 32.48 15.65 0.69
C THR A 78 31.27 15.35 1.59
N PRO A 79 31.36 15.57 2.91
CA PRO A 79 30.21 15.43 3.82
C PRO A 79 28.96 16.22 3.37
N GLU A 80 29.16 17.39 2.76
CA GLU A 80 28.09 18.23 2.23
C GLU A 80 27.39 17.63 1.01
N GLN A 81 28.16 17.03 0.09
CA GLN A 81 27.60 16.33 -1.06
C GLN A 81 26.80 15.10 -0.64
N ARG A 82 27.30 14.32 0.34
CA ARG A 82 26.56 13.19 0.91
C ARG A 82 25.23 13.64 1.54
N LYS A 83 25.24 14.74 2.29
CA LYS A 83 24.02 15.33 2.87
C LYS A 83 23.03 15.78 1.80
N THR A 84 23.53 16.36 0.71
CA THR A 84 22.70 16.80 -0.42
C THR A 84 22.06 15.62 -1.15
N ILE A 85 22.81 14.56 -1.40
CA ILE A 85 22.29 13.32 -2.00
C ILE A 85 21.20 12.71 -1.12
N GLN A 86 21.44 12.59 0.19
CA GLN A 86 20.45 12.08 1.13
C GLN A 86 19.17 12.92 1.16
N ARG A 87 19.31 14.26 1.13
CA ARG A 87 18.15 15.17 1.05
C ARG A 87 17.35 14.93 -0.23
N LYS A 88 18.01 14.93 -1.40
CA LYS A 88 17.35 14.71 -2.69
C LYS A 88 16.69 13.34 -2.78
N ASN A 89 17.30 12.32 -2.20
CA ASN A 89 16.71 10.98 -2.10
C ASN A 89 15.41 10.99 -1.26
N ARG A 90 15.42 11.65 -0.09
CA ARG A 90 14.21 11.80 0.74
C ARG A 90 13.11 12.57 0.02
N GLU A 91 13.46 13.65 -0.67
CA GLU A 91 12.53 14.42 -1.52
C GLU A 91 11.98 13.54 -2.66
N GLY A 92 12.83 12.73 -3.30
CA GLY A 92 12.42 11.78 -4.33
C GLY A 92 11.41 10.74 -3.83
N VAL A 93 11.64 10.14 -2.66
CA VAL A 93 10.68 9.18 -2.06
C VAL A 93 9.36 9.86 -1.69
N ARG A 94 9.39 11.11 -1.21
CA ARG A 94 8.18 11.91 -0.97
C ARG A 94 7.39 12.16 -2.26
N ASN A 95 8.08 12.52 -3.35
CA ASN A 95 7.47 12.71 -4.66
C ASN A 95 6.93 11.39 -5.23
N LEU A 96 7.58 10.26 -4.95
CA LEU A 96 7.09 8.92 -5.33
C LEU A 96 5.76 8.62 -4.64
N ASN A 97 5.67 8.88 -3.33
CA ASN A 97 4.44 8.74 -2.54
C ASN A 97 3.29 9.55 -3.16
N LEU A 98 3.51 10.84 -3.41
CA LEU A 98 2.49 11.72 -3.98
C LEU A 98 2.10 11.31 -5.40
N THR A 99 3.07 10.94 -6.24
CA THR A 99 2.81 10.45 -7.61
C THR A 99 1.94 9.19 -7.58
N TRP A 100 2.27 8.23 -6.72
CA TRP A 100 1.50 7.00 -6.64
C TRP A 100 0.11 7.21 -6.05
N LEU A 101 -0.03 8.07 -5.02
CA LEU A 101 -1.35 8.44 -4.50
C LEU A 101 -2.23 9.07 -5.58
N LYS A 102 -1.68 9.96 -6.41
CA LYS A 102 -2.40 10.55 -7.55
C LYS A 102 -2.81 9.50 -8.58
N GLU A 103 -1.99 8.47 -8.81
CA GLU A 103 -2.35 7.35 -9.67
C GLU A 103 -3.51 6.53 -9.05
N MET A 104 -3.48 6.26 -7.74
CA MET A 104 -4.59 5.58 -7.04
C MET A 104 -5.91 6.38 -7.13
N ILE A 105 -5.83 7.70 -7.15
CA ILE A 105 -7.00 8.59 -7.26
C ILE A 105 -7.52 8.63 -8.71
N ASN A 106 -6.66 8.92 -9.69
CA ASN A 106 -7.10 9.32 -11.02
C ASN A 106 -7.10 8.19 -12.06
N SER A 107 -6.37 7.11 -11.83
CA SER A 107 -6.21 6.04 -12.82
C SER A 107 -7.47 5.18 -12.95
N GLY A 108 -7.82 4.81 -14.18
CA GLY A 108 -8.86 3.81 -14.43
C GLY A 108 -8.46 2.38 -14.01
N ALA A 109 -7.16 2.11 -13.85
CA ALA A 109 -6.60 0.81 -13.49
C ALA A 109 -6.70 0.52 -11.97
N GLN A 110 -7.87 0.77 -11.39
CA GLN A 110 -8.12 0.70 -9.94
C GLN A 110 -7.77 -0.68 -9.34
N LEU A 111 -8.12 -1.76 -10.03
CA LEU A 111 -7.83 -3.12 -9.57
C LEU A 111 -6.32 -3.37 -9.48
N ARG A 112 -5.54 -2.96 -10.47
CA ARG A 112 -4.08 -3.08 -10.43
C ARG A 112 -3.48 -2.25 -9.28
N GLU A 113 -3.86 -1.00 -9.14
CA GLU A 113 -3.29 -0.13 -8.10
C GLU A 113 -3.69 -0.58 -6.69
N LYS A 114 -4.91 -1.11 -6.52
CA LYS A 114 -5.36 -1.70 -5.27
C LYS A 114 -4.60 -2.97 -4.91
N MET A 115 -4.37 -3.86 -5.87
CA MET A 115 -3.53 -5.04 -5.65
C MET A 115 -2.07 -4.66 -5.38
N ALA A 116 -1.52 -3.69 -6.12
CA ALA A 116 -0.18 -3.16 -5.86
C ALA A 116 -0.07 -2.57 -4.45
N PHE A 117 -1.11 -1.88 -3.98
CA PHE A 117 -1.18 -1.36 -2.61
C PHE A 117 -1.17 -2.47 -1.56
N PHE A 118 -1.93 -3.56 -1.77
CA PHE A 118 -1.85 -4.76 -0.93
C PHE A 118 -0.44 -5.35 -0.92
N TRP A 119 0.17 -5.55 -2.09
CA TRP A 119 1.51 -6.14 -2.21
C TRP A 119 2.62 -5.25 -1.63
N HIS A 120 2.52 -3.93 -1.76
CA HIS A 120 3.41 -2.99 -1.10
C HIS A 120 3.30 -3.06 0.44
N GLY A 121 2.11 -3.37 0.97
CA GLY A 121 1.93 -3.69 2.39
C GLY A 121 2.51 -5.05 2.78
N HIS A 122 2.38 -6.05 1.91
CA HIS A 122 2.88 -7.40 2.14
C HIS A 122 4.42 -7.49 2.08
N PHE A 123 5.04 -6.89 1.05
CA PHE A 123 6.48 -6.77 0.84
C PHE A 123 7.00 -5.44 1.38
N ALA A 124 6.71 -5.17 2.65
CA ALA A 124 7.04 -3.90 3.28
C ALA A 124 8.56 -3.65 3.28
N CYS A 125 8.99 -2.57 2.64
CA CYS A 125 10.40 -2.23 2.49
C CYS A 125 10.64 -0.73 2.71
N ARG A 126 11.55 -0.39 3.64
CA ARG A 126 11.99 0.98 3.90
C ARG A 126 13.41 1.17 3.35
N ASN A 127 13.53 1.79 2.18
CA ASN A 127 14.80 2.18 1.58
C ASN A 127 14.87 3.70 1.34
N LEU A 128 16.01 4.31 1.64
CA LEU A 128 16.25 5.74 1.42
C LEU A 128 16.61 6.06 -0.03
N ASN A 129 17.07 5.09 -0.83
CA ASN A 129 17.42 5.30 -2.22
C ASN A 129 16.15 5.34 -3.07
N VAL A 130 15.88 6.49 -3.71
CA VAL A 130 14.69 6.67 -4.55
C VAL A 130 14.68 5.73 -5.75
N PHE A 131 15.84 5.41 -6.34
CA PHE A 131 15.93 4.51 -7.50
C PHE A 131 15.49 3.09 -7.15
N TYR A 132 15.89 2.61 -5.97
CA TYR A 132 15.51 1.28 -5.51
C TYR A 132 14.02 1.22 -5.17
N GLN A 133 13.47 2.27 -4.56
CA GLN A 133 12.04 2.34 -4.25
C GLN A 133 11.16 2.43 -5.51
N GLN A 134 11.54 3.26 -6.50
CA GLN A 134 10.78 3.37 -7.75
C GLN A 134 10.83 2.07 -8.57
N GLU A 135 11.94 1.33 -8.55
CA GLU A 135 12.07 0.02 -9.17
C GLU A 135 11.19 -1.01 -8.46
N LEU A 136 11.25 -1.10 -7.13
CA LEU A 136 10.44 -2.05 -6.36
C LEU A 136 8.93 -1.81 -6.58
N ILE A 137 8.46 -0.56 -6.53
CA ILE A 137 7.03 -0.31 -6.77
C ILE A 137 6.62 -0.58 -8.21
N ASP A 138 7.52 -0.38 -9.17
CA ASP A 138 7.25 -0.71 -10.56
C ASP A 138 7.13 -2.22 -10.75
N VAL A 139 8.05 -3.02 -10.18
CA VAL A 139 7.96 -4.49 -10.14
C VAL A 139 6.63 -4.95 -9.54
N ILE A 140 6.24 -4.37 -8.40
CA ILE A 140 4.98 -4.69 -7.73
C ILE A 140 3.78 -4.35 -8.63
N ARG A 141 3.76 -3.15 -9.24
CA ARG A 141 2.64 -2.72 -10.10
C ARG A 141 2.55 -3.53 -11.39
N GLN A 142 3.68 -3.90 -11.99
CA GLN A 142 3.71 -4.72 -13.19
C GLN A 142 3.17 -6.14 -12.93
N ASN A 143 3.46 -6.71 -11.76
CA ASN A 143 3.09 -8.07 -11.40
C ASN A 143 1.85 -8.15 -10.48
N ALA A 144 1.18 -7.03 -10.20
CA ALA A 144 0.11 -6.96 -9.18
C ALA A 144 -1.05 -7.94 -9.42
N LEU A 145 -1.34 -8.25 -10.68
CA LEU A 145 -2.39 -9.18 -11.13
C LEU A 145 -1.81 -10.41 -11.87
N GLY A 146 -0.49 -10.56 -11.91
CA GLY A 146 0.20 -11.64 -12.61
C GLY A 146 0.32 -12.90 -11.75
N ASN A 147 1.51 -13.50 -11.76
CA ASN A 147 1.82 -14.71 -10.99
C ASN A 147 2.56 -14.36 -9.69
N PHE A 148 2.13 -14.88 -8.54
CA PHE A 148 2.79 -14.59 -7.27
C PHE A 148 4.20 -15.18 -7.17
N GLY A 149 4.48 -16.31 -7.82
CA GLY A 149 5.84 -16.87 -7.86
C GLY A 149 6.82 -15.98 -8.62
N ILE A 150 6.37 -15.35 -9.72
CA ILE A 150 7.15 -14.33 -10.43
C ILE A 150 7.34 -13.09 -9.55
N LEU A 151 6.26 -12.57 -8.98
CA LEU A 151 6.32 -11.40 -8.09
C LEU A 151 7.29 -11.63 -6.92
N LEU A 152 7.23 -12.79 -6.27
CA LEU A 152 8.11 -13.15 -5.15
C LEU A 152 9.58 -13.12 -5.57
N LYS A 153 9.93 -13.68 -6.73
CA LYS A 153 11.31 -13.68 -7.24
C LYS A 153 11.80 -12.29 -7.59
N GLU A 154 11.01 -11.53 -8.34
CA GLU A 154 11.37 -10.17 -8.76
C GLU A 154 11.55 -9.24 -7.55
N VAL A 155 10.66 -9.32 -6.55
CA VAL A 155 10.82 -8.57 -5.29
C VAL A 155 12.06 -9.03 -4.52
N SER A 156 12.31 -10.34 -4.45
CA SER A 156 13.48 -10.91 -3.76
C SER A 156 14.81 -10.50 -4.40
N HIS A 157 14.82 -10.29 -5.72
CA HIS A 157 15.97 -9.79 -6.47
C HIS A 157 16.13 -8.26 -6.45
N SER A 158 15.09 -7.52 -6.06
CA SER A 158 15.14 -6.06 -6.05
C SER A 158 16.24 -5.52 -5.12
N ALA A 159 16.95 -4.49 -5.58
CA ALA A 159 17.96 -3.82 -4.75
C ALA A 159 17.39 -3.28 -3.43
N ALA A 160 16.13 -2.82 -3.45
CA ALA A 160 15.46 -2.32 -2.26
C ALA A 160 15.37 -3.39 -1.18
N MET A 161 14.88 -4.58 -1.54
CA MET A 161 14.66 -5.69 -0.60
C MET A 161 15.98 -6.30 -0.12
N LEU A 162 16.92 -6.55 -1.05
CA LEU A 162 18.24 -7.06 -0.71
C LEU A 162 18.98 -6.14 0.26
N ASN A 163 18.91 -4.83 0.03
CA ASN A 163 19.53 -3.83 0.91
C ASN A 163 18.82 -3.72 2.26
N PHE A 164 17.48 -3.70 2.26
CA PHE A 164 16.67 -3.55 3.47
C PHE A 164 16.86 -4.71 4.44
N LEU A 165 17.00 -5.93 3.93
CA LEU A 165 17.20 -7.14 4.72
C LEU A 165 18.68 -7.53 4.91
N ASN A 166 19.61 -6.64 4.53
CA ASN A 166 21.05 -6.81 4.69
C ASN A 166 21.65 -8.05 3.98
N ASN A 167 21.04 -8.51 2.89
CA ASN A 167 21.49 -9.71 2.18
C ASN A 167 22.82 -9.47 1.42
N GLN A 168 23.19 -8.23 1.13
CA GLN A 168 24.52 -7.87 0.57
C GLN A 168 25.71 -8.28 1.45
N GLN A 169 25.45 -8.54 2.75
CA GLN A 169 26.43 -9.04 3.71
C GLN A 169 26.45 -10.58 3.78
N ASN A 170 25.46 -11.26 3.18
CA ASN A 170 25.30 -12.71 3.20
C ASN A 170 26.30 -13.39 2.25
N ARG A 171 27.33 -14.01 2.81
CA ARG A 171 28.44 -14.61 2.04
C ARG A 171 28.79 -15.99 2.57
N LYS A 172 29.36 -16.82 1.72
CA LYS A 172 29.89 -18.13 2.08
C LYS A 172 30.77 -18.03 3.33
N GLY A 173 30.53 -18.90 4.31
CA GLY A 173 31.22 -18.93 5.61
C GLY A 173 30.64 -17.99 6.66
N HIS A 174 29.86 -16.97 6.27
CA HIS A 174 29.18 -16.03 7.16
C HIS A 174 27.73 -15.81 6.69
N PRO A 175 26.87 -16.85 6.79
CA PRO A 175 25.48 -16.73 6.36
C PRO A 175 24.72 -15.74 7.25
N ASN A 176 23.94 -14.84 6.62
CA ASN A 176 23.02 -13.93 7.30
C ASN A 176 21.59 -14.47 7.16
N GLU A 177 21.00 -14.88 8.28
CA GLU A 177 19.68 -15.51 8.33
C GLU A 177 18.52 -14.55 8.07
N ASN A 178 18.72 -13.24 8.20
CA ASN A 178 17.63 -12.25 8.19
C ASN A 178 16.78 -12.34 6.91
N PHE A 179 17.42 -12.32 5.73
CA PHE A 179 16.68 -12.41 4.46
C PHE A 179 15.87 -13.70 4.35
N ALA A 180 16.48 -14.85 4.68
CA ALA A 180 15.80 -16.15 4.63
C ALA A 180 14.61 -16.21 5.59
N ARG A 181 14.81 -15.71 6.82
CA ARG A 181 13.78 -15.67 7.86
C ARG A 181 12.58 -14.85 7.42
N GLU A 182 12.79 -13.63 6.93
CA GLU A 182 11.68 -12.77 6.51
C GLU A 182 10.92 -13.32 5.30
N VAL A 183 11.63 -13.89 4.31
CA VAL A 183 11.01 -14.55 3.16
C VAL A 183 10.11 -15.70 3.59
N MET A 184 10.57 -16.55 4.51
CA MET A 184 9.80 -17.70 5.02
C MET A 184 8.65 -17.25 5.95
N GLU A 185 8.93 -16.34 6.89
CA GLU A 185 8.00 -15.92 7.94
C GLU A 185 6.91 -14.96 7.47
N LEU A 186 7.27 -13.95 6.71
CA LEU A 186 6.38 -12.82 6.43
C LEU A 186 5.84 -12.83 5.01
N PHE A 187 6.60 -13.39 4.07
CA PHE A 187 6.28 -13.33 2.65
C PHE A 187 5.71 -14.64 2.07
N THR A 188 5.95 -15.80 2.68
CA THR A 188 5.54 -17.10 2.10
C THR A 188 4.76 -18.01 3.05
N ILE A 189 5.42 -18.89 3.80
CA ILE A 189 4.76 -19.98 4.53
C ILE A 189 4.17 -19.56 5.89
N GLY A 190 4.65 -18.43 6.44
CA GLY A 190 4.21 -17.96 7.75
C GLY A 190 5.00 -18.58 8.90
N ARG A 191 4.90 -17.97 10.09
CA ARG A 191 5.56 -18.44 11.31
C ARG A 191 5.06 -19.81 11.75
N GLY A 192 5.98 -20.66 12.19
CA GLY A 192 5.68 -21.98 12.76
C GLY A 192 5.62 -23.12 11.74
N HIS A 193 5.98 -22.86 10.48
CA HIS A 193 5.93 -23.85 9.39
C HIS A 193 7.31 -24.26 8.86
N TYR A 194 8.37 -23.94 9.60
CA TYR A 194 9.76 -24.26 9.28
C TYR A 194 10.55 -24.47 10.58
N SER A 195 11.70 -25.12 10.49
CA SER A 195 12.66 -25.24 11.58
C SER A 195 13.73 -24.15 11.51
N GLU A 196 14.41 -23.89 12.64
CA GLU A 196 15.59 -23.02 12.66
C GLU A 196 16.71 -23.53 11.75
N ASN A 197 16.78 -24.84 11.52
CA ASN A 197 17.73 -25.41 10.57
C ASN A 197 17.38 -25.05 9.13
N ASP A 198 16.09 -25.01 8.77
CA ASP A 198 15.65 -24.59 7.43
C ASP A 198 16.06 -23.15 7.15
N ILE A 199 15.95 -22.25 8.14
CA ILE A 199 16.41 -20.85 8.00
C ILE A 199 17.91 -20.79 7.73
N LYS A 200 18.72 -21.53 8.49
CA LYS A 200 20.17 -21.56 8.31
C LYS A 200 20.58 -22.07 6.93
N GLU A 201 19.95 -23.15 6.50
CA GLU A 201 20.22 -23.75 5.20
C GLU A 201 19.71 -22.89 4.04
N ALA A 202 18.56 -22.24 4.19
CA ALA A 202 18.06 -21.25 3.25
C ALA A 202 18.97 -20.01 3.18
N ALA A 203 19.46 -19.53 4.33
CA ALA A 203 20.40 -18.40 4.39
C ALA A 203 21.69 -18.70 3.62
N ARG A 204 22.21 -19.94 3.74
CA ARG A 204 23.33 -20.42 2.92
C ARG A 204 23.00 -20.40 1.43
N ALA A 205 21.77 -20.75 1.04
CA ALA A 205 21.34 -20.72 -0.36
C ALA A 205 21.25 -19.29 -0.93
N PHE A 206 20.92 -18.29 -0.11
CA PHE A 206 20.87 -16.88 -0.51
C PHE A 206 22.24 -16.18 -0.53
N THR A 207 23.33 -16.87 -0.16
CA THR A 207 24.67 -16.27 -0.16
C THR A 207 25.09 -15.81 -1.56
N GLY A 208 25.76 -14.66 -1.64
CA GLY A 208 26.25 -14.09 -2.90
C GLY A 208 25.21 -13.28 -3.69
N TRP A 209 23.95 -13.24 -3.27
CA TRP A 209 22.94 -12.34 -3.80
C TRP A 209 23.23 -10.88 -3.39
N SER A 210 23.22 -9.97 -4.35
CA SER A 210 23.45 -8.53 -4.14
C SER A 210 22.85 -7.74 -5.28
N SER A 211 22.84 -6.42 -5.18
CA SER A 211 22.62 -5.52 -6.32
C SER A 211 23.86 -4.69 -6.66
N ASN A 212 23.86 -4.09 -7.85
CA ASN A 212 24.77 -2.99 -8.19
C ASN A 212 24.24 -1.64 -7.68
N LEU A 213 24.96 -0.57 -7.99
CA LEU A 213 24.55 0.79 -7.60
C LEU A 213 23.41 1.37 -8.44
N GLN A 214 23.05 0.72 -9.56
CA GLN A 214 21.99 1.10 -10.47
C GLN A 214 20.65 0.53 -10.01
N GLY A 215 20.64 -0.63 -9.35
CA GLY A 215 19.44 -1.35 -8.91
C GLY A 215 19.44 -2.80 -9.35
N ASP A 216 20.21 -3.13 -10.38
CA ASP A 216 20.22 -4.45 -10.99
C ASP A 216 20.76 -5.53 -10.06
N PHE A 217 20.11 -6.69 -10.09
CA PHE A 217 20.52 -7.88 -9.37
C PHE A 217 21.85 -8.44 -9.90
N ILE A 218 22.73 -8.84 -8.98
CA ILE A 218 24.02 -9.49 -9.25
C ILE A 218 24.17 -10.71 -8.36
N PHE A 219 24.39 -11.86 -8.98
CA PHE A 219 24.80 -13.09 -8.30
C PHE A 219 26.33 -13.25 -8.29
N ARG A 220 26.95 -13.07 -7.11
CA ARG A 220 28.39 -13.23 -6.92
C ARG A 220 28.73 -14.68 -6.60
N LYS A 221 28.94 -15.49 -7.64
CA LYS A 221 29.30 -16.93 -7.52
C LYS A 221 30.44 -17.20 -6.52
N GLY A 222 31.50 -16.38 -6.54
CA GLY A 222 32.63 -16.56 -5.62
C GLY A 222 32.31 -16.32 -4.13
N GLN A 223 31.16 -15.71 -3.82
CA GLN A 223 30.65 -15.50 -2.46
C GLN A 223 29.50 -16.45 -2.12
N HIS A 224 29.08 -17.30 -3.05
CA HIS A 224 28.00 -18.27 -2.84
C HIS A 224 28.53 -19.56 -2.22
N ASP A 225 27.76 -20.15 -1.31
CA ASP A 225 28.03 -21.46 -0.75
C ASP A 225 27.47 -22.55 -1.67
N ASP A 226 28.29 -23.17 -2.51
CA ASP A 226 27.88 -24.31 -3.38
C ASP A 226 27.71 -25.66 -2.63
N GLY A 227 27.76 -25.67 -1.31
CA GLY A 227 27.54 -26.87 -0.50
C GLY A 227 26.15 -27.48 -0.70
N ILE A 228 26.02 -28.76 -0.35
CA ILE A 228 24.72 -29.41 -0.25
C ILE A 228 23.96 -28.78 0.92
N LYS A 229 22.70 -28.43 0.67
CA LYS A 229 21.79 -27.80 1.62
C LYS A 229 20.50 -28.59 1.68
N THR A 230 19.85 -28.58 2.84
CA THR A 230 18.52 -29.18 3.00
C THR A 230 17.55 -28.15 3.52
N VAL A 231 16.51 -27.84 2.74
CA VAL A 231 15.47 -26.87 3.10
C VAL A 231 14.12 -27.55 2.91
N LEU A 232 13.30 -27.59 3.98
CA LEU A 232 11.96 -28.19 3.98
C LEU A 232 11.94 -29.63 3.42
N GLY A 233 12.94 -30.42 3.80
CA GLY A 233 13.09 -31.81 3.37
C GLY A 233 13.62 -32.01 1.94
N ARG A 234 13.89 -30.93 1.19
CA ARG A 234 14.54 -30.99 -0.12
C ARG A 234 16.04 -30.83 0.02
N THR A 235 16.82 -31.79 -0.45
CA THR A 235 18.29 -31.78 -0.36
C THR A 235 18.92 -31.62 -1.73
N GLY A 236 19.89 -30.71 -1.86
CA GLY A 236 20.63 -30.52 -3.11
C GLY A 236 21.60 -29.36 -3.04
N LYS A 237 22.20 -29.02 -4.19
CA LYS A 237 22.97 -27.77 -4.33
C LYS A 237 22.00 -26.60 -4.57
N LEU A 238 21.23 -26.28 -3.53
CA LEU A 238 20.19 -25.26 -3.61
C LEU A 238 20.82 -23.87 -3.66
N ASP A 239 20.39 -23.05 -4.62
CA ASP A 239 20.59 -21.61 -4.65
C ASP A 239 19.33 -20.88 -4.14
N GLY A 240 19.36 -19.56 -4.09
CA GLY A 240 18.24 -18.77 -3.58
C GLY A 240 16.96 -18.95 -4.40
N ASP A 241 17.05 -19.06 -5.73
CA ASP A 241 15.88 -19.28 -6.59
C ASP A 241 15.28 -20.66 -6.36
N ALA A 242 16.11 -21.68 -6.14
CA ALA A 242 15.65 -23.01 -5.75
C ALA A 242 14.91 -22.98 -4.41
N VAL A 243 15.38 -22.21 -3.41
CA VAL A 243 14.65 -22.04 -2.15
C VAL A 243 13.30 -21.35 -2.36
N LEU A 244 13.23 -20.31 -3.18
CA LEU A 244 11.95 -19.67 -3.52
C LEU A 244 10.98 -20.65 -4.20
N ASN A 245 11.48 -21.50 -5.11
CA ASN A 245 10.66 -22.54 -5.74
C ASN A 245 10.16 -23.57 -4.72
N ILE A 246 11.01 -24.03 -3.80
CA ILE A 246 10.61 -24.96 -2.73
C ILE A 246 9.49 -24.35 -1.87
N LEU A 247 9.59 -23.07 -1.53
CA LEU A 247 8.54 -22.38 -0.78
C LEU A 247 7.23 -22.29 -1.58
N LEU A 248 7.29 -22.15 -2.90
CA LEU A 248 6.11 -22.17 -3.76
C LEU A 248 5.52 -23.59 -3.92
N GLU A 249 6.33 -24.64 -3.87
CA GLU A 249 5.85 -26.03 -3.86
C GLU A 249 5.04 -26.35 -2.60
N GLU A 250 5.28 -25.66 -1.49
CA GLU A 250 4.52 -25.84 -0.26
C GLU A 250 3.13 -25.19 -0.35
N LYS A 251 2.07 -26.01 -0.27
CA LYS A 251 0.67 -25.54 -0.22
C LYS A 251 0.42 -24.54 0.92
N GLN A 252 1.23 -24.61 1.98
CA GLN A 252 1.18 -23.66 3.08
C GLN A 252 1.38 -22.20 2.63
N THR A 253 2.20 -21.95 1.60
CA THR A 253 2.36 -20.62 1.00
C THR A 253 1.05 -20.13 0.40
N ALA A 254 0.35 -20.98 -0.37
CA ALA A 254 -0.96 -20.63 -0.91
C ALA A 254 -1.98 -20.30 0.20
N ARG A 255 -2.01 -21.08 1.29
CA ARG A 255 -2.88 -20.81 2.45
C ARG A 255 -2.57 -19.47 3.13
N PHE A 256 -1.29 -19.18 3.35
CA PHE A 256 -0.86 -17.94 3.98
C PHE A 256 -1.23 -16.71 3.15
N ILE A 257 -0.96 -16.75 1.84
CA ILE A 257 -1.29 -15.66 0.92
C ILE A 257 -2.80 -15.49 0.80
N CYS A 258 -3.56 -16.58 0.62
CA CYS A 258 -5.02 -16.52 0.55
C CYS A 258 -5.63 -15.97 1.86
N THR A 259 -5.06 -16.32 3.01
CA THR A 259 -5.50 -15.76 4.30
C THR A 259 -5.29 -14.24 4.34
N LYS A 260 -4.14 -13.73 3.90
CA LYS A 260 -3.87 -12.29 3.86
C LYS A 260 -4.78 -11.57 2.87
N ILE A 261 -4.95 -12.12 1.66
CA ILE A 261 -5.86 -11.57 0.62
C ILE A 261 -7.30 -11.56 1.13
N TYR A 262 -7.78 -12.65 1.71
CA TYR A 262 -9.14 -12.71 2.26
C TYR A 262 -9.37 -11.63 3.32
N ARG A 263 -8.42 -11.47 4.25
CA ARG A 263 -8.53 -10.45 5.31
C ARG A 263 -8.55 -9.03 4.78
N PHE A 264 -7.78 -8.76 3.73
CA PHE A 264 -7.71 -7.43 3.14
C PHE A 264 -8.93 -7.12 2.26
N PHE A 265 -9.34 -8.05 1.41
CA PHE A 265 -10.35 -7.80 0.37
C PHE A 265 -11.77 -8.14 0.80
N VAL A 266 -11.96 -9.08 1.72
CA VAL A 266 -13.28 -9.60 2.11
C VAL A 266 -13.62 -9.17 3.52
N ASN A 267 -12.94 -9.73 4.52
CA ASN A 267 -13.31 -9.57 5.92
C ASN A 267 -12.14 -9.83 6.86
N ASP A 268 -11.93 -8.93 7.83
CA ASP A 268 -10.87 -9.06 8.84
C ASP A 268 -10.96 -10.38 9.64
N GLN A 269 -12.16 -10.94 9.77
CA GLN A 269 -12.43 -12.25 10.37
C GLN A 269 -12.32 -13.36 9.32
N PRO A 270 -11.30 -14.24 9.39
CA PRO A 270 -11.04 -15.25 8.37
C PRO A 270 -12.07 -16.39 8.40
N ASP A 271 -12.64 -16.71 7.24
CA ASP A 271 -13.46 -17.91 7.01
C ASP A 271 -12.58 -19.05 6.49
N GLN A 272 -12.28 -20.02 7.36
CA GLN A 272 -11.30 -21.07 7.06
C GLN A 272 -11.72 -21.98 5.88
N GLU A 273 -13.03 -22.22 5.72
CA GLU A 273 -13.52 -23.06 4.62
C GLU A 273 -13.31 -22.36 3.27
N ARG A 274 -13.59 -21.06 3.22
CA ARG A 274 -13.36 -20.23 2.03
C ARG A 274 -11.88 -20.08 1.73
N ILE A 275 -11.06 -19.86 2.75
CA ILE A 275 -9.60 -19.75 2.59
C ILE A 275 -9.00 -21.05 2.06
N GLU A 276 -9.41 -22.22 2.56
CA GLU A 276 -8.90 -23.49 2.04
C GLU A 276 -9.32 -23.72 0.58
N TRP A 277 -10.58 -23.41 0.24
CA TRP A 277 -11.07 -23.49 -1.13
C TRP A 277 -10.31 -22.57 -2.09
N LEU A 278 -10.03 -21.33 -1.68
CA LEU A 278 -9.22 -20.38 -2.44
C LEU A 278 -7.77 -20.87 -2.56
N ALA A 279 -7.17 -21.36 -1.47
CA ALA A 279 -5.80 -21.86 -1.45
C ALA A 279 -5.60 -23.06 -2.36
N ASP A 280 -6.57 -23.99 -2.41
CA ASP A 280 -6.56 -25.13 -3.32
C ASP A 280 -6.51 -24.69 -4.79
N ARG A 281 -7.34 -23.71 -5.15
CA ARG A 281 -7.43 -23.21 -6.53
C ARG A 281 -6.20 -22.39 -6.90
N PHE A 282 -5.75 -21.53 -6.00
CA PHE A 282 -4.56 -20.71 -6.19
C PHE A 282 -3.29 -21.55 -6.35
N TYR A 283 -3.16 -22.63 -5.58
CA TYR A 283 -2.06 -23.59 -5.73
C TYR A 283 -2.15 -24.36 -7.06
N LYS A 284 -3.35 -24.83 -7.44
CA LYS A 284 -3.57 -25.55 -8.70
C LYS A 284 -3.40 -24.69 -9.94
N SER A 285 -3.67 -23.38 -9.84
CA SER A 285 -3.41 -22.41 -10.90
C SER A 285 -1.97 -21.92 -10.91
N GLU A 286 -1.04 -22.61 -10.23
CA GLU A 286 0.37 -22.24 -10.15
C GLU A 286 0.59 -20.79 -9.68
N TYR A 287 -0.25 -20.30 -8.76
CA TYR A 287 -0.17 -18.96 -8.16
C TYR A 287 -0.59 -17.77 -9.06
N GLU A 288 -1.50 -17.98 -10.03
CA GLU A 288 -2.15 -16.88 -10.77
C GLU A 288 -3.04 -15.99 -9.88
N ILE A 289 -2.64 -14.73 -9.70
CA ILE A 289 -3.31 -13.75 -8.82
C ILE A 289 -4.64 -13.30 -9.43
N SER A 290 -4.68 -13.01 -10.74
CA SER A 290 -5.90 -12.57 -11.42
C SER A 290 -7.05 -13.57 -11.28
N ALA A 291 -6.76 -14.87 -11.40
CA ALA A 291 -7.72 -15.94 -11.19
C ALA A 291 -8.25 -15.97 -9.75
N LEU A 292 -7.37 -15.82 -8.76
CA LEU A 292 -7.76 -15.74 -7.35
C LEU A 292 -8.69 -14.55 -7.08
N MET A 293 -8.38 -13.37 -7.64
CA MET A 293 -9.22 -12.18 -7.47
C MET A 293 -10.56 -12.33 -8.18
N GLU A 294 -10.61 -13.00 -9.34
CA GLU A 294 -11.86 -13.31 -10.04
C GLU A 294 -12.75 -14.24 -9.23
N ASP A 295 -12.17 -15.30 -8.65
CA ASP A 295 -12.90 -16.23 -7.77
C ASP A 295 -13.52 -15.49 -6.57
N ILE A 296 -12.82 -14.52 -5.99
CA ILE A 296 -13.34 -13.70 -4.87
C ILE A 296 -14.45 -12.76 -5.35
N PHE A 297 -14.14 -11.86 -6.29
CA PHE A 297 -15.02 -10.75 -6.62
C PHE A 297 -16.26 -11.13 -7.44
N THR A 298 -16.28 -12.33 -8.03
CA THR A 298 -17.43 -12.83 -8.79
C THR A 298 -18.29 -13.83 -8.02
N SER A 299 -17.86 -14.23 -6.82
CA SER A 299 -18.59 -15.14 -5.95
C SER A 299 -19.78 -14.48 -5.26
N ASP A 300 -20.85 -15.24 -5.04
CA ASP A 300 -22.05 -14.73 -4.35
C ASP A 300 -21.77 -14.39 -2.88
N TRP A 301 -20.98 -15.24 -2.19
CA TRP A 301 -20.64 -15.06 -0.76
C TRP A 301 -19.83 -13.79 -0.49
N PHE A 302 -19.14 -13.24 -1.50
CA PHE A 302 -18.41 -11.97 -1.37
C PHE A 302 -19.38 -10.83 -1.04
N PHE A 303 -20.59 -10.89 -1.58
CA PHE A 303 -21.63 -9.88 -1.35
C PHE A 303 -22.56 -10.22 -0.18
N ASP A 304 -22.22 -11.18 0.69
CA ASP A 304 -23.01 -11.43 1.90
C ASP A 304 -22.99 -10.20 2.82
N GLU A 305 -24.10 -9.94 3.53
CA GLU A 305 -24.23 -8.78 4.43
C GLU A 305 -23.11 -8.73 5.50
N LYS A 306 -22.58 -9.88 5.92
CA LYS A 306 -21.46 -9.98 6.87
C LYS A 306 -20.14 -9.39 6.35
N ASN A 307 -20.00 -9.16 5.04
CA ASN A 307 -18.78 -8.67 4.40
C ASN A 307 -18.88 -7.19 3.98
N ILE A 308 -20.09 -6.67 3.79
CA ILE A 308 -20.33 -5.30 3.30
C ILE A 308 -20.24 -4.29 4.45
N GLY A 309 -19.49 -3.19 4.27
CA GLY A 309 -19.41 -2.11 5.24
C GLY A 309 -18.77 -2.50 6.57
N THR A 310 -17.91 -3.53 6.57
CA THR A 310 -17.27 -4.07 7.79
C THR A 310 -15.80 -3.71 7.91
N HIS A 311 -15.16 -3.29 6.82
CA HIS A 311 -13.73 -3.01 6.82
C HIS A 311 -13.47 -1.54 7.10
N ILE A 312 -12.56 -1.28 8.04
CA ILE A 312 -12.13 0.08 8.35
C ILE A 312 -11.14 0.49 7.26
N LYS A 313 -11.53 1.50 6.46
CA LYS A 313 -10.67 2.11 5.44
C LYS A 313 -9.31 2.44 6.06
N SER A 314 -8.22 2.03 5.43
CA SER A 314 -6.89 2.51 5.78
C SER A 314 -6.80 4.02 5.52
N PRO A 315 -5.83 4.73 6.13
CA PRO A 315 -5.65 6.16 5.87
C PRO A 315 -5.51 6.51 4.39
N VAL A 316 -4.75 5.73 3.62
CA VAL A 316 -4.59 5.95 2.17
C VAL A 316 -5.90 5.70 1.43
N GLU A 317 -6.66 4.66 1.78
CA GLU A 317 -7.97 4.39 1.18
C GLU A 317 -8.99 5.50 1.46
N LEU A 318 -9.00 6.03 2.68
CA LEU A 318 -9.86 7.15 3.06
C LEU A 318 -9.52 8.40 2.25
N LEU A 319 -8.24 8.78 2.19
CA LEU A 319 -7.78 9.97 1.48
C LEU A 319 -8.01 9.87 -0.03
N ALA A 320 -7.70 8.71 -0.63
CA ALA A 320 -7.91 8.48 -2.04
C ALA A 320 -9.42 8.44 -2.38
N GLY A 321 -10.22 7.78 -1.56
CA GLY A 321 -11.65 7.65 -1.81
C GLY A 321 -12.44 8.94 -1.68
N ILE A 322 -12.06 9.84 -0.74
CA ILE A 322 -12.63 11.19 -0.68
C ILE A 322 -12.34 11.94 -1.99
N GLN A 323 -11.08 11.95 -2.45
CA GLN A 323 -10.67 12.65 -3.67
C GLN A 323 -11.22 12.04 -4.96
N ARG A 324 -11.63 10.76 -4.94
CA ARG A 324 -12.32 10.11 -6.05
C ARG A 324 -13.80 10.48 -6.12
N MET A 325 -14.47 10.52 -4.97
CA MET A 325 -15.87 10.92 -4.89
C MET A 325 -16.04 12.43 -5.12
N LEU A 326 -15.12 13.22 -4.60
CA LEU A 326 -15.06 14.68 -4.74
C LEU A 326 -13.75 15.03 -5.43
N LEU A 327 -13.79 15.14 -6.76
CA LEU A 327 -12.63 15.56 -7.53
C LEU A 327 -12.14 16.92 -7.02
N MET A 328 -10.86 17.01 -6.72
CA MET A 328 -10.28 18.23 -6.18
C MET A 328 -8.83 18.41 -6.59
N THR A 329 -8.42 19.66 -6.66
CA THR A 329 -7.01 20.05 -6.84
C THR A 329 -6.51 20.71 -5.57
N LEU A 330 -5.42 20.18 -5.01
CA LEU A 330 -4.76 20.75 -3.84
C LEU A 330 -3.75 21.81 -4.27
N GLU A 331 -3.70 22.94 -3.58
CA GLU A 331 -2.65 23.95 -3.81
C GLU A 331 -1.28 23.43 -3.35
N ASN A 332 -1.26 22.62 -2.30
CA ASN A 332 -0.05 22.00 -1.77
C ASN A 332 -0.25 20.49 -1.55
N ASP A 333 0.35 19.69 -2.44
CA ASP A 333 0.32 18.23 -2.33
C ASP A 333 1.00 17.70 -1.05
N GLU A 334 1.94 18.45 -0.45
CA GLU A 334 2.64 18.02 0.77
C GLU A 334 1.69 17.82 1.95
N SER A 335 0.52 18.49 1.94
CA SER A 335 -0.54 18.30 2.94
C SER A 335 -1.00 16.84 3.03
N MET A 336 -0.96 16.09 1.91
CA MET A 336 -1.30 14.66 1.90
C MET A 336 -0.27 13.81 2.65
N LEU A 337 1.02 14.17 2.57
CA LEU A 337 2.06 13.48 3.34
C LEU A 337 1.90 13.72 4.84
N ILE A 338 1.45 14.92 5.23
CA ILE A 338 1.20 15.26 6.63
C ILE A 338 0.02 14.45 7.16
N LEU A 339 -1.09 14.39 6.41
CA LEU A 339 -2.25 13.56 6.77
C LEU A 339 -1.87 12.08 6.89
N GLN A 340 -1.17 11.53 5.90
CA GLN A 340 -0.66 10.16 5.95
C GLN A 340 0.17 9.89 7.21
N ARG A 341 1.02 10.85 7.61
CA ARG A 341 1.82 10.74 8.84
C ARG A 341 0.97 10.74 10.09
N ILE A 342 0.04 11.69 10.22
CA ILE A 342 -0.83 11.83 11.40
C ILE A 342 -1.70 10.59 11.58
N LEU A 343 -2.20 10.04 10.48
CA LEU A 343 -3.06 8.85 10.47
C LEU A 343 -2.28 7.53 10.58
N GLY A 344 -0.95 7.56 10.51
CA GLY A 344 -0.10 6.39 10.74
C GLY A 344 0.15 5.49 9.52
N GLN A 345 -0.16 5.93 8.30
CA GLN A 345 0.13 5.19 7.07
C GLN A 345 0.75 6.09 6.00
N MET A 346 2.08 6.17 6.00
CA MET A 346 2.84 6.86 4.96
C MET A 346 3.43 5.86 3.97
N LEU A 347 3.03 5.91 2.69
CA LEU A 347 3.58 5.03 1.65
C LEU A 347 5.11 5.11 1.60
N PHE A 348 5.77 3.97 1.33
CA PHE A 348 7.23 3.77 1.36
C PHE A 348 7.92 3.93 2.73
N TYR A 349 7.14 4.12 3.80
CA TYR A 349 7.62 4.21 5.18
C TYR A 349 6.83 3.27 6.10
N PRO A 350 6.96 1.94 5.94
CA PRO A 350 6.30 0.98 6.82
C PRO A 350 6.85 1.04 8.25
N PRO A 351 6.03 0.74 9.27
CA PRO A 351 6.42 0.77 10.68
C PRO A 351 7.18 -0.48 11.15
N ASN A 352 7.27 -1.54 10.33
CA ASN A 352 8.20 -2.68 10.48
C ASN A 352 8.15 -3.55 9.21
N VAL A 353 8.91 -4.65 9.19
CA VAL A 353 8.97 -5.60 8.05
C VAL A 353 7.63 -6.31 7.79
N ALA A 354 6.76 -6.41 8.79
CA ALA A 354 5.42 -6.96 8.60
C ALA A 354 4.43 -5.95 7.99
N GLY A 355 4.87 -4.72 7.70
CA GLY A 355 4.07 -3.67 7.09
C GLY A 355 3.21 -2.93 8.10
N TRP A 356 2.01 -2.50 7.68
CA TRP A 356 1.09 -1.77 8.53
C TRP A 356 0.06 -2.71 9.16
N ALA A 357 -0.17 -2.56 10.46
CA ALA A 357 -1.27 -3.25 11.11
C ALA A 357 -2.60 -2.64 10.62
N GLY A 358 -3.53 -3.50 10.17
CA GLY A 358 -4.84 -3.09 9.65
C GLY A 358 -5.97 -3.14 10.68
N GLY A 359 -7.17 -2.77 10.21
CA GLY A 359 -8.40 -2.84 11.00
C GLY A 359 -8.46 -1.78 12.11
N LYS A 360 -8.71 -2.21 13.35
CA LYS A 360 -8.94 -1.31 14.49
C LYS A 360 -7.71 -0.47 14.88
N THR A 361 -6.50 -0.86 14.47
CA THR A 361 -5.27 -0.10 14.73
C THR A 361 -5.27 1.27 14.07
N TRP A 362 -6.11 1.49 13.04
CA TRP A 362 -6.30 2.79 12.42
C TRP A 362 -7.14 3.77 13.24
N ILE A 363 -7.78 3.29 14.31
CA ILE A 363 -8.73 4.05 15.12
C ILE A 363 -8.22 4.13 16.55
N ASP A 364 -7.79 5.33 16.94
CA ASP A 364 -7.63 5.76 18.32
C ASP A 364 -8.39 7.07 18.55
N SER A 365 -8.51 7.52 19.79
CA SER A 365 -9.29 8.73 20.13
C SER A 365 -8.84 9.98 19.36
N SER A 366 -7.57 10.07 18.99
CA SER A 366 -7.01 11.20 18.25
C SER A 366 -7.15 11.03 16.74
N THR A 367 -6.87 9.84 16.20
CA THR A 367 -6.97 9.57 14.76
C THR A 367 -8.41 9.55 14.30
N LEU A 368 -9.36 9.04 15.11
CA LEU A 368 -10.78 9.08 14.75
C LEU A 368 -11.29 10.51 14.58
N MET A 369 -10.98 11.41 15.53
CA MET A 369 -11.35 12.82 15.42
C MET A 369 -10.74 13.47 14.19
N MET A 370 -9.46 13.20 13.90
CA MET A 370 -8.81 13.73 12.70
C MET A 370 -9.45 13.18 11.42
N ARG A 371 -9.75 11.88 11.36
CA ARG A 371 -10.40 11.24 10.20
C ARG A 371 -11.76 11.84 9.89
N MET A 372 -12.55 12.13 10.92
CA MET A 372 -13.85 12.79 10.78
C MET A 372 -13.71 14.26 10.36
N ARG A 373 -12.61 14.93 10.68
CA ARG A 373 -12.36 16.33 10.29
C ARG A 373 -11.82 16.50 8.87
N ILE A 374 -11.21 15.47 8.27
CA ILE A 374 -10.58 15.57 6.93
C ILE A 374 -11.53 16.17 5.87
N PRO A 375 -12.80 15.74 5.75
CA PRO A 375 -13.71 16.33 4.76
C PRO A 375 -13.92 17.84 4.97
N GLN A 376 -13.96 18.30 6.22
CA GLN A 376 -14.09 19.72 6.56
C GLN A 376 -12.81 20.48 6.22
N LEU A 377 -11.64 19.89 6.49
CA LEU A 377 -10.33 20.48 6.14
C LEU A 377 -10.12 20.66 4.63
N PHE A 378 -10.84 19.93 3.79
CA PHE A 378 -10.80 20.15 2.34
C PHE A 378 -11.76 21.25 1.86
N ASN A 379 -12.80 21.55 2.63
CA ASN A 379 -13.80 22.54 2.24
C ASN A 379 -13.52 23.93 2.81
N ASP A 380 -12.99 24.00 4.03
CA ASP A 380 -12.73 25.23 4.76
C ASP A 380 -11.22 25.50 4.84
N GLU A 381 -10.82 26.79 4.85
CA GLU A 381 -9.44 27.22 5.13
C GLU A 381 -9.07 27.06 6.63
N ASP A 382 -9.31 25.89 7.20
CA ASP A 382 -9.12 25.66 8.63
C ASP A 382 -7.66 25.25 8.95
N GLU A 383 -7.10 25.81 10.04
CA GLU A 383 -5.69 25.60 10.42
C GLU A 383 -5.49 24.24 11.11
N MET A 384 -4.54 23.44 10.63
CA MET A 384 -4.19 22.17 11.27
C MET A 384 -3.32 22.37 12.53
N ASN A 385 -3.96 22.26 13.70
CA ASN A 385 -3.31 22.31 15.02
C ASN A 385 -3.03 20.92 15.61
N VAL A 386 -2.42 20.00 14.84
CA VAL A 386 -2.01 18.67 15.35
C VAL A 386 -0.57 18.36 14.97
N ARG A 387 0.21 17.92 15.96
CA ARG A 387 1.60 17.50 15.75
C ARG A 387 1.64 16.03 15.32
N PRO A 388 2.36 15.69 14.23
CA PRO A 388 2.67 14.31 13.92
C PRO A 388 3.49 13.67 15.05
N LYS A 389 3.31 12.36 15.29
CA LYS A 389 4.19 11.60 16.19
C LYS A 389 5.63 11.61 15.65
N ASP A 390 6.60 11.71 16.55
CA ASP A 390 8.01 11.58 16.22
C ASP A 390 8.31 10.12 15.83
N ASP A 391 8.91 9.91 14.66
CA ASP A 391 9.35 8.58 14.18
C ASP A 391 10.88 8.53 14.28
N ASP A 392 11.39 7.88 15.33
CA ASP A 392 12.80 7.96 15.73
C ASP A 392 13.57 6.64 15.60
N ASP A 393 13.12 5.70 14.75
CA ASP A 393 13.85 4.47 14.45
C ASP A 393 13.90 4.17 12.94
N GLN A 394 14.94 4.67 12.26
CA GLN A 394 15.22 4.34 10.84
C GLN A 394 15.49 2.85 10.59
N MET A 395 15.78 2.09 11.65
CA MET A 395 16.17 0.67 11.58
C MET A 395 15.03 -0.28 11.94
N MET A 396 13.82 0.21 12.24
CA MET A 396 12.63 -0.62 12.46
C MET A 396 12.81 -1.76 13.50
N GLY A 397 13.67 -1.58 14.51
CA GLY A 397 13.98 -2.61 15.50
C GLY A 397 14.97 -3.70 15.05
N MET A 398 15.55 -3.64 13.85
CA MET A 398 16.66 -4.49 13.43
C MET A 398 17.89 -4.16 14.30
N ARG A 399 18.24 -5.08 15.22
CA ARG A 399 19.45 -4.95 16.04
C ARG A 399 20.68 -5.29 15.19
N ASP A 400 21.61 -4.36 15.11
CA ASP A 400 22.95 -4.60 14.61
C ASP A 400 23.73 -5.33 15.71
N GLU A 401 23.66 -6.66 15.76
CA GLU A 401 24.34 -7.48 16.80
C GLU A 401 25.88 -7.45 16.69
N GLY A 402 26.44 -6.67 15.76
CA GLY A 402 27.87 -6.65 15.47
C GLY A 402 28.69 -5.43 15.94
N ASN A 403 28.09 -4.37 16.51
CA ASN A 403 28.88 -3.16 16.81
C ASN A 403 28.45 -2.35 18.07
N PRO A 404 29.15 -2.52 19.21
CA PRO A 404 28.91 -1.75 20.43
C PRO A 404 29.07 -0.22 20.27
N ALA A 405 29.77 0.24 19.23
CA ALA A 405 30.00 1.67 19.00
C ALA A 405 28.83 2.42 18.34
N ALA A 406 27.82 1.70 17.82
CA ALA A 406 26.65 2.32 17.17
C ALA A 406 25.63 2.89 18.18
N VAL A 407 25.60 2.36 19.40
CA VAL A 407 24.67 2.81 20.46
C VAL A 407 25.06 4.20 21.01
N ALA A 408 26.35 4.56 20.95
CA ALA A 408 26.89 5.80 21.52
C ALA A 408 26.87 7.02 20.56
N ARG A 409 26.55 6.82 19.27
CA ARG A 409 26.48 7.90 18.27
C ARG A 409 25.04 8.14 17.82
N ARG A 410 24.16 8.51 18.75
CA ARG A 410 22.88 9.15 18.38
C ARG A 410 23.15 10.63 18.09
N PRO A 411 23.10 11.10 16.83
CA PRO A 411 23.14 12.54 16.58
C PRO A 411 21.86 13.14 17.18
N LYS A 412 22.00 14.19 18.00
CA LYS A 412 20.86 14.97 18.50
C LYS A 412 19.98 15.33 17.30
N ALA A 413 18.70 14.93 17.35
CA ALA A 413 17.71 15.24 16.35
C ALA A 413 17.78 16.73 16.00
N GLN A 414 18.05 17.01 14.73
CA GLN A 414 18.07 18.37 14.21
C GLN A 414 16.64 18.91 14.37
N LYS A 415 16.41 19.73 15.38
CA LYS A 415 15.17 20.50 15.55
C LYS A 415 14.86 21.15 14.21
N LEU A 416 13.77 20.74 13.55
CA LEU A 416 13.17 21.55 12.50
C LEU A 416 12.79 22.88 13.17
N GLY A 417 13.62 23.89 12.91
CA GLY A 417 13.34 25.26 13.33
C GLY A 417 12.13 25.78 12.58
N GLY A 418 11.16 26.32 13.33
CA GLY A 418 10.31 27.42 12.91
C GLY A 418 9.17 27.10 11.94
N ALA A 419 8.03 26.66 12.47
CA ALA A 419 6.72 27.17 12.09
C ALA A 419 5.69 26.78 13.16
N ARG A 420 5.03 27.79 13.76
CA ARG A 420 3.77 27.62 14.47
C ARG A 420 2.71 27.29 13.42
N GLY A 421 1.85 26.30 13.68
CA GLY A 421 0.72 25.94 12.82
C GLY A 421 1.14 25.17 11.56
N THR A 422 0.41 24.10 11.25
CA THR A 422 0.50 23.47 9.93
C THR A 422 -0.30 24.35 8.97
N ARG A 423 0.23 24.64 7.77
CA ARG A 423 -0.47 25.47 6.77
C ARG A 423 -1.88 24.91 6.48
N PRO A 424 -2.90 25.77 6.23
CA PRO A 424 -4.23 25.30 5.87
C PRO A 424 -4.19 24.43 4.60
N ILE A 425 -5.08 23.45 4.52
CA ILE A 425 -5.21 22.60 3.34
C ILE A 425 -6.16 23.31 2.37
N ASN A 426 -5.59 24.08 1.45
CA ASN A 426 -6.39 24.71 0.41
C ASN A 426 -6.66 23.68 -0.70
N ALA A 427 -7.93 23.30 -0.85
CA ALA A 427 -8.40 22.42 -1.91
C ALA A 427 -9.50 23.12 -2.71
N ASN A 428 -9.44 22.99 -4.03
CA ASN A 428 -10.51 23.42 -4.91
C ASN A 428 -11.30 22.18 -5.37
N ILE A 429 -12.53 22.03 -4.88
CA ILE A 429 -13.39 20.88 -5.15
C ILE A 429 -14.30 21.16 -6.35
N GLU A 430 -14.30 20.25 -7.32
CA GLU A 430 -15.18 20.29 -8.49
C GLU A 430 -16.57 19.69 -8.17
N TRP A 431 -17.50 20.55 -7.77
CA TRP A 431 -18.84 20.13 -7.37
C TRP A 431 -19.81 19.87 -8.53
N ALA A 432 -19.50 20.31 -9.76
CA ALA A 432 -20.45 20.33 -10.87
C ALA A 432 -20.99 18.93 -11.23
N GLY A 433 -20.09 17.96 -11.41
CA GLY A 433 -20.48 16.57 -11.72
C GLY A 433 -21.28 15.92 -10.59
N TYR A 434 -20.86 16.14 -9.34
CA TYR A 434 -21.51 15.56 -8.17
C TYR A 434 -22.91 16.15 -7.92
N ILE A 435 -23.07 17.48 -8.02
CA ILE A 435 -24.38 18.14 -7.87
C ILE A 435 -25.33 17.73 -8.99
N ASN A 436 -24.84 17.63 -10.23
CA ASN A 436 -25.66 17.26 -11.38
C ASN A 436 -26.30 15.87 -11.22
N TYR A 437 -25.59 14.91 -10.63
CA TYR A 437 -26.12 13.59 -10.32
C TYR A 437 -27.41 13.65 -9.48
N PHE A 438 -27.47 14.57 -8.51
CA PHE A 438 -28.64 14.74 -7.64
C PHE A 438 -29.70 15.70 -8.19
N SER A 439 -29.55 16.25 -9.40
CA SER A 439 -30.46 17.24 -9.99
C SER A 439 -31.93 16.77 -9.99
N LYS A 440 -32.18 15.49 -10.28
CA LYS A 440 -33.51 14.88 -10.37
C LYS A 440 -34.08 14.34 -9.04
N THR A 441 -33.31 14.39 -7.95
CA THR A 441 -33.72 13.83 -6.65
C THR A 441 -34.58 14.83 -5.86
N GLN A 442 -35.67 14.40 -5.23
CA GLN A 442 -36.49 15.31 -4.42
C GLN A 442 -35.75 15.77 -3.15
N ARG A 443 -35.99 17.01 -2.68
CA ARG A 443 -35.27 17.61 -1.54
C ARG A 443 -35.34 16.75 -0.28
N GLU A 444 -36.50 16.15 -0.01
CA GLU A 444 -36.73 15.29 1.14
C GLU A 444 -35.90 14.00 1.09
N ALA A 445 -35.68 13.45 -0.11
CA ALA A 445 -34.94 12.22 -0.35
C ALA A 445 -33.42 12.44 -0.56
N LEU A 446 -32.95 13.70 -0.68
CA LEU A 446 -31.55 14.00 -0.98
C LEU A 446 -30.59 13.40 0.04
N VAL A 447 -30.87 13.55 1.33
CA VAL A 447 -29.98 13.05 2.40
C VAL A 447 -29.85 11.53 2.33
N ASN A 448 -30.97 10.82 2.15
CA ASN A 448 -30.97 9.36 2.02
C ASN A 448 -30.27 8.90 0.74
N ALA A 449 -30.43 9.63 -0.36
CA ALA A 449 -29.75 9.31 -1.62
C ALA A 449 -28.22 9.53 -1.52
N MET A 450 -27.78 10.62 -0.88
CA MET A 450 -26.35 10.89 -0.62
C MET A 450 -25.78 9.84 0.34
N ALA A 451 -26.46 9.56 1.45
CA ALA A 451 -26.05 8.54 2.40
C ALA A 451 -25.92 7.16 1.75
N GLY A 452 -26.88 6.77 0.89
CA GLY A 452 -26.81 5.51 0.14
C GLY A 452 -25.69 5.44 -0.89
N ILE A 453 -25.07 6.57 -1.26
CA ILE A 453 -23.91 6.61 -2.17
C ILE A 453 -22.59 6.63 -1.40
N LEU A 454 -22.55 7.34 -0.28
CA LEU A 454 -21.34 7.58 0.50
C LEU A 454 -21.09 6.48 1.54
N LEU A 455 -22.15 5.93 2.12
CA LEU A 455 -22.09 4.94 3.19
C LEU A 455 -22.38 3.54 2.65
N GLN A 456 -21.65 2.55 3.15
CA GLN A 456 -21.92 1.14 2.90
C GLN A 456 -22.63 0.45 4.07
N THR A 457 -22.71 1.12 5.23
CA THR A 457 -23.35 0.56 6.41
C THR A 457 -24.87 0.69 6.31
N ASN A 458 -25.59 -0.27 6.89
CA ASN A 458 -27.06 -0.22 6.98
C ASN A 458 -27.55 0.75 8.07
N THR A 459 -26.65 1.34 8.85
CA THR A 459 -26.99 2.28 9.92
C THR A 459 -27.40 3.61 9.30
N ALA A 460 -28.70 3.92 9.38
CA ALA A 460 -29.21 5.21 8.93
C ALA A 460 -28.65 6.30 9.85
N VAL A 461 -27.77 7.15 9.31
CA VAL A 461 -27.46 8.43 9.95
C VAL A 461 -28.75 9.25 9.95
N SER A 462 -29.16 9.73 11.13
CA SER A 462 -30.41 10.49 11.24
C SER A 462 -30.38 11.71 10.30
N ALA A 463 -31.30 11.74 9.33
CA ALA A 463 -31.40 12.83 8.37
C ALA A 463 -31.66 14.17 9.07
N ASP A 464 -32.28 14.16 10.25
CA ASP A 464 -32.55 15.36 11.04
C ASP A 464 -31.25 15.96 11.62
N ILE A 465 -30.29 15.13 12.02
CA ILE A 465 -28.98 15.59 12.51
C ILE A 465 -28.19 16.22 11.36
N ILE A 466 -28.19 15.59 10.17
CA ILE A 466 -27.49 16.14 9.01
C ILE A 466 -28.12 17.48 8.58
N ARG A 467 -29.46 17.58 8.59
CA ARG A 467 -30.19 18.81 8.24
C ARG A 467 -29.88 19.97 9.17
N GLN A 468 -29.74 19.71 10.48
CA GLN A 468 -29.41 20.74 11.48
C GLN A 468 -28.05 21.43 11.25
N TYR A 469 -27.10 20.77 10.59
CA TYR A 469 -25.76 21.29 10.32
C TYR A 469 -25.49 21.59 8.84
N SER A 470 -26.52 21.56 8.00
CA SER A 470 -26.43 21.85 6.57
C SER A 470 -26.98 23.24 6.23
N ASP A 471 -26.38 23.91 5.25
CA ASP A 471 -26.85 25.21 4.77
C ASP A 471 -28.15 25.05 3.97
N GLU A 472 -29.26 25.61 4.48
CA GLU A 472 -30.58 25.53 3.84
C GLU A 472 -30.83 26.60 2.77
N ASN A 473 -29.92 27.57 2.61
CA ASN A 473 -30.12 28.75 1.77
C ASN A 473 -30.27 28.42 0.28
N ASN A 474 -29.50 27.45 -0.21
CA ASN A 474 -29.53 27.01 -1.61
C ASN A 474 -29.37 25.49 -1.68
N ARG A 475 -30.05 24.85 -2.65
CA ARG A 475 -29.96 23.40 -2.89
C ARG A 475 -28.52 22.94 -3.09
N GLU A 476 -27.71 23.71 -3.82
CA GLU A 476 -26.30 23.38 -4.02
C GLU A 476 -25.50 23.47 -2.72
N ALA A 477 -25.69 24.54 -1.94
CA ALA A 477 -25.04 24.71 -0.63
C ALA A 477 -25.43 23.59 0.34
N PHE A 478 -26.69 23.17 0.31
CA PHE A 478 -27.18 22.01 1.06
C PHE A 478 -26.47 20.72 0.64
N ILE A 479 -26.36 20.43 -0.66
CA ILE A 479 -25.68 19.21 -1.15
C ILE A 479 -24.21 19.20 -0.72
N ARG A 480 -23.51 20.34 -0.81
CA ARG A 480 -22.11 20.47 -0.39
C ARG A 480 -21.95 20.21 1.11
N SER A 481 -22.66 20.97 1.93
CA SER A 481 -22.58 20.88 3.40
C SER A 481 -23.02 19.50 3.90
N ALA A 482 -24.14 18.97 3.42
CA ALA A 482 -24.62 17.64 3.82
C ALA A 482 -23.65 16.52 3.41
N THR A 483 -23.02 16.61 2.23
CA THR A 483 -22.01 15.63 1.80
C THR A 483 -20.81 15.61 2.73
N ILE A 484 -20.28 16.78 3.09
CA ILE A 484 -19.16 16.92 4.02
C ILE A 484 -19.53 16.35 5.39
N GLN A 485 -20.73 16.65 5.90
CA GLN A 485 -21.19 16.12 7.18
C GLN A 485 -21.33 14.60 7.15
N ILE A 486 -21.89 14.02 6.07
CA ILE A 486 -21.98 12.56 5.91
C ILE A 486 -20.59 11.93 5.88
N MET A 487 -19.64 12.49 5.13
CA MET A 487 -18.25 11.99 5.09
C MET A 487 -17.53 12.15 6.44
N SER A 488 -17.98 13.07 7.28
CA SER A 488 -17.43 13.31 8.62
C SER A 488 -17.98 12.34 9.68
N THR A 489 -18.86 11.41 9.31
CA THR A 489 -19.42 10.43 10.24
C THR A 489 -18.48 9.24 10.49
N PRO A 490 -18.62 8.55 11.64
CA PRO A 490 -17.94 7.28 11.89
C PRO A 490 -18.27 6.20 10.85
N GLU A 491 -19.51 6.17 10.35
CA GLU A 491 -19.99 5.23 9.34
C GLU A 491 -19.23 5.34 8.02
N TYR A 492 -18.84 6.56 7.63
CA TYR A 492 -18.04 6.77 6.42
C TYR A 492 -16.63 6.18 6.53
N GLN A 493 -16.15 5.83 7.72
CA GLN A 493 -14.85 5.17 7.89
C GLN A 493 -14.88 3.69 7.47
N LEU A 494 -16.06 3.13 7.20
CA LEU A 494 -16.27 1.72 6.88
C LEU A 494 -16.58 1.48 5.39
N CYS A 495 -16.10 0.37 4.82
CA CYS A 495 -16.35 -0.05 3.43
C CYS A 495 -16.42 -1.57 3.24
#